data_AF-A0A928U291-F1
#
_entry.id   AF-A0A928U291-F1
#
_cell.length_a   1.000
_cell.length_b   1.000
_cell.length_c   1.000
_cell.angle_alpha   90.00
_cell.angle_beta   90.00
_cell.angle_gamma   90.00
#
_symmetry.space_group_name_H-M   'P 1'
#
loop_
_entity.id
_entity.type
_entity.pdbx_description
1 polymer ?
#
loop_
_entity_poly.entity_id
_entity_poly.type
_entity_poly.pdbx_seq_one_letter_code
_entity_poly.pdbx_strand_id
1 'polypeptide(L)'
;MEVKSFLGRSFAREFQSALGQYQVYQGLLEALNVSDTLYLAVSDTVYRRFFQQTAYQLLVERFQMRLLVVDIENEKVILWT
;
A
#
# COMPACT_ATOMS: atom_id res chain seq x y z
N MET A 1 -0.59 -5.64 -8.65
CA MET A 1 0.18 -4.64 -7.88
C MET A 1 -0.30 -3.24 -8.25
N GLU A 2 -0.46 -2.35 -7.27
CA GLU A 2 -0.70 -0.91 -7.49
C GLU A 2 0.50 -0.11 -6.98
N VAL A 3 1.03 0.83 -7.77
CA VAL A 3 2.24 1.62 -7.44
C VAL A 3 1.85 3.06 -7.08
N LYS A 4 2.26 3.53 -5.89
CA LYS A 4 2.06 4.92 -5.45
C LYS A 4 3.35 5.51 -4.89
N SER A 5 3.70 6.71 -5.34
CA SER A 5 4.92 7.42 -4.94
C SER A 5 4.75 8.33 -3.71
N PHE A 6 3.52 8.63 -3.29
CA PHE A 6 3.17 9.48 -2.13
C PHE A 6 3.95 10.82 -2.07
N LEU A 7 4.05 11.52 -3.20
CA LEU A 7 4.82 12.77 -3.35
C LEU A 7 3.96 14.04 -3.14
N GLY A 8 2.67 13.89 -2.87
CA GLY A 8 1.74 14.99 -2.73
C GLY A 8 1.90 15.74 -1.41
N ARG A 9 1.20 16.88 -1.32
CA ARG A 9 1.31 17.79 -0.16
C ARG A 9 0.74 17.20 1.16
N SER A 10 -0.06 16.13 1.09
CA SER A 10 -0.67 15.50 2.26
C SER A 10 -0.73 13.98 2.09
N PHE A 11 0.09 13.29 2.86
CA PHE A 11 0.11 11.83 2.89
C PHE A 11 -1.26 11.25 3.27
N ALA A 12 -1.97 11.85 4.23
CA ALA A 12 -3.30 11.38 4.64
C ALA A 12 -4.31 11.35 3.48
N ARG A 13 -4.29 12.38 2.62
CA ARG A 13 -5.19 12.44 1.44
C ARG A 13 -4.81 11.39 0.40
N GLU A 14 -3.52 11.21 0.15
CA GLU A 14 -3.03 10.19 -0.79
C GLU A 14 -3.30 8.78 -0.28
N PHE A 15 -3.13 8.56 1.03
CA PHE A 15 -3.48 7.32 1.69
C PHE A 15 -4.97 7.01 1.59
N GLN A 16 -5.86 7.99 1.83
CA GLN A 16 -7.29 7.80 1.65
C GLN A 16 -7.62 7.38 0.20
N SER A 17 -6.98 8.02 -0.78
CA SER A 17 -7.19 7.68 -2.20
C SER A 17 -6.65 6.28 -2.53
N ALA A 18 -5.47 5.91 -2.02
CA ALA A 18 -4.87 4.60 -2.23
C ALA A 18 -5.70 3.49 -1.55
N LEU A 19 -6.18 3.72 -0.33
CA LEU A 19 -7.08 2.80 0.37
C LEU A 19 -8.37 2.58 -0.40
N GLY A 20 -8.98 3.64 -0.93
CA GLY A 20 -10.17 3.53 -1.77
C GLY A 20 -9.94 2.67 -3.02
N GLN A 21 -8.84 2.92 -3.75
CA GLN A 21 -8.45 2.13 -4.92
C GLN A 21 -8.18 0.67 -4.55
N TYR A 22 -7.41 0.43 -3.49
CA TYR A 22 -7.07 -0.91 -3.01
C TYR A 22 -8.33 -1.73 -2.72
N GLN A 23 -9.29 -1.18 -1.98
CA GLN A 23 -10.54 -1.87 -1.63
C GLN A 23 -11.41 -2.14 -2.87
N VAL A 24 -11.47 -1.21 -3.82
CA VAL A 24 -12.19 -1.42 -5.09
C VAL A 24 -11.58 -2.56 -5.90
N TYR A 25 -10.25 -2.55 -6.08
CA TYR A 25 -9.58 -3.62 -6.82
C TYR A 25 -9.68 -4.97 -6.11
N GLN A 26 -9.56 -5.00 -4.79
CA GLN A 26 -9.75 -6.23 -4.02
C GLN A 26 -11.15 -6.82 -4.25
N GLY A 27 -12.21 -6.01 -4.13
CA GLY A 27 -13.58 -6.46 -4.37
C GLY A 27 -13.80 -6.94 -5.81
N LEU A 28 -13.16 -6.31 -6.80
CA LEU A 28 -13.21 -6.76 -8.19
C LEU A 28 -12.51 -8.11 -8.40
N LEU A 29 -11.33 -8.31 -7.81
CA LEU A 29 -10.59 -9.58 -7.91
C LEU A 29 -11.38 -10.72 -7.27
N GLU A 30 -11.99 -10.46 -6.11
CA GLU A 30 -12.88 -11.41 -5.43
C GLU A 30 -14.10 -11.77 -6.30
N ALA A 31 -14.77 -10.78 -6.87
CA ALA A 31 -15.92 -11.00 -7.76
C ALA A 31 -15.56 -11.79 -9.03
N LEU A 32 -14.32 -11.67 -9.50
CA LEU A 32 -13.80 -12.38 -10.68
C LEU A 32 -13.21 -13.76 -10.34
N ASN A 33 -13.26 -14.20 -9.07
CA ASN A 33 -12.61 -15.43 -8.58
C ASN A 33 -11.10 -15.49 -8.91
N VAL A 34 -10.44 -14.33 -8.99
CA VAL A 34 -9.00 -14.26 -9.22
C VAL A 34 -8.31 -14.44 -7.87
N SER A 35 -7.54 -15.51 -7.71
CA SER A 35 -6.84 -15.84 -6.47
C SER A 35 -5.54 -15.06 -6.25
N ASP A 36 -5.32 -13.99 -7.04
CA ASP A 36 -4.12 -13.19 -6.93
C ASP A 36 -4.15 -12.28 -5.71
N THR A 37 -3.00 -12.22 -5.03
CA THR A 37 -2.83 -11.33 -3.90
C THR A 37 -2.58 -9.90 -4.39
N LEU A 38 -3.46 -8.97 -3.99
CA LEU A 38 -3.26 -7.54 -4.23
C LEU A 38 -2.27 -6.96 -3.20
N TYR A 39 -1.25 -6.28 -3.70
CA TYR A 39 -0.29 -5.53 -2.89
C TYR A 39 -0.32 -4.04 -3.28
N LEU A 40 -0.27 -3.17 -2.28
CA LEU A 40 0.06 -1.76 -2.44
C LEU A 40 1.58 -1.58 -2.37
N ALA A 41 2.20 -1.22 -3.49
CA ALA A 41 3.62 -0.97 -3.56
C ALA A 41 3.94 0.46 -3.11
N VAL A 42 4.88 0.57 -2.17
CA VAL A 42 5.33 1.83 -1.56
C VAL A 42 6.85 1.87 -1.49
N SER A 43 7.44 3.07 -1.54
CA SER A 43 8.89 3.19 -1.35
C SER A 43 9.29 2.95 0.10
N ASP A 44 10.53 2.50 0.33
CA ASP A 44 11.11 2.37 1.67
C ASP A 44 11.04 3.69 2.47
N THR A 45 11.33 4.80 1.80
CA THR A 45 11.25 6.14 2.40
C THR A 45 9.84 6.45 2.90
N VAL A 46 8.81 6.16 2.10
CA VAL A 46 7.40 6.37 2.50
C VAL A 46 7.01 5.41 3.61
N TYR A 47 7.43 4.15 3.51
CA TYR A 47 7.15 3.13 4.52
C TYR A 47 7.70 3.53 5.89
N ARG A 48 9.00 3.84 5.96
CA ARG A 48 9.67 4.25 7.21
C ARG A 48 9.10 5.54 7.78
N ARG A 49 8.76 6.50 6.93
CA ARG A 49 8.28 7.81 7.39
C ARG A 49 6.83 7.79 7.88
N PHE A 50 5.96 7.04 7.21
CA PHE A 50 4.51 7.11 7.44
C PHE A 50 3.91 5.80 7.92
N PHE A 51 4.17 4.69 7.23
CA PHE A 51 3.57 3.39 7.57
C PHE A 51 4.16 2.76 8.84
N GLN A 52 5.27 3.27 9.37
CA GLN A 52 5.76 2.91 10.71
C GLN A 52 5.04 3.66 11.85
N GLN A 53 4.24 4.69 11.55
CA GLN A 53 3.47 5.37 12.59
C GLN A 53 2.29 4.52 13.01
N THR A 54 2.06 4.40 14.32
CA THR A 54 1.02 3.55 14.92
C THR A 54 -0.36 3.75 14.29
N ALA A 55 -0.74 4.99 13.99
CA ALA A 55 -2.03 5.29 13.36
C ALA A 55 -2.21 4.59 12.01
N TYR A 56 -1.19 4.57 11.16
CA TYR A 56 -1.27 3.93 9.84
C TYR A 56 -1.08 2.42 9.91
N GLN A 57 -0.29 1.90 10.86
CA GLN A 57 -0.21 0.46 11.11
C GLN A 57 -1.57 -0.12 11.50
N LEU A 58 -2.28 0.55 12.40
CA LEU A 58 -3.64 0.16 12.81
C LEU A 58 -4.62 0.14 11.62
N LEU A 59 -4.49 1.10 10.70
CA LEU A 59 -5.34 1.14 9.50
C LEU A 59 -4.99 0.04 8.51
N VAL A 60 -3.70 -0.19 8.25
CA VAL A 60 -3.22 -1.28 7.39
C VAL A 60 -3.72 -2.63 7.90
N GLU A 61 -3.61 -2.89 9.20
CA GLU A 61 -4.11 -4.11 9.82
C GLU A 61 -5.63 -4.22 9.72
N ARG A 62 -6.36 -3.16 10.10
CA ARG A 62 -7.83 -3.12 10.05
C ARG A 62 -8.39 -3.42 8.66
N PHE A 63 -7.75 -2.89 7.63
CA PHE A 63 -8.18 -3.07 6.24
C PHE A 63 -7.47 -4.23 5.54
N GLN A 64 -6.70 -5.04 6.29
CA GLN A 64 -5.95 -6.20 5.79
C GLN A 64 -5.13 -5.87 4.53
N MET A 65 -4.56 -4.67 4.52
CA MET A 65 -3.77 -4.20 3.38
C MET A 65 -2.42 -4.91 3.37
N ARG A 66 -2.09 -5.48 2.22
CA ARG A 66 -0.76 -6.04 1.99
C ARG A 66 0.13 -5.00 1.33
N LEU A 67 1.32 -4.82 1.87
CA LEU A 67 2.29 -3.83 1.41
C LEU A 67 3.46 -4.52 0.74
N LEU A 68 3.92 -3.92 -0.36
CA LEU A 68 5.18 -4.25 -1.01
C LEU A 68 6.11 -3.06 -0.85
N VAL A 69 7.13 -3.18 -0.01
CA VAL A 69 8.09 -2.10 0.23
C VAL A 69 9.27 -2.25 -0.71
N VAL A 70 9.55 -1.20 -1.47
CA VAL A 70 10.59 -1.20 -2.52
C VAL A 70 11.63 -0.14 -2.22
N ASP A 71 12.90 -0.53 -2.24
CA ASP A 71 14.02 0.38 -2.39
C ASP A 71 14.05 0.84 -3.84
N ILE A 72 13.66 2.10 -4.09
CA ILE A 72 13.64 2.66 -5.44
C ILE A 72 15.07 2.90 -5.94
N GLU A 73 16.01 3.27 -5.07
CA GLU A 73 17.38 3.59 -5.48
C GLU A 73 18.15 2.33 -5.89
N ASN A 74 17.91 1.22 -5.18
CA ASN A 74 18.57 -0.05 -5.44
C ASN A 74 17.72 -1.04 -6.25
N GLU A 75 16.52 -0.64 -6.69
CA GLU A 75 15.54 -1.46 -7.43
C GLU A 75 15.26 -2.82 -6.77
N LYS A 76 15.11 -2.85 -5.45
CA LYS A 76 14.97 -4.09 -4.66
C LYS A 76 13.70 -4.09 -3.83
N VAL A 77 13.06 -5.25 -3.75
CA VAL A 77 12.01 -5.48 -2.77
C VAL A 77 12.63 -5.70 -1.39
N ILE A 78 12.19 -4.92 -0.42
CA ILE A 78 12.67 -5.00 0.97
C ILE A 78 11.74 -5.86 1.83
N LEU A 79 10.42 -5.73 1.63
CA LEU A 79 9.43 -6.36 2.51
C LEU A 79 8.15 -6.71 1.76
N TRP A 80 7.61 -7.88 2.13
CA TRP A 80 6.25 -8.32 1.84
C TRP A 80 5.53 -8.49 3.18
N THR A 81 4.39 -7.82 3.37
CA THR A 81 3.50 -8.03 4.52
C THR A 81 2.15 -8.51 4.06
#